data_AF-A0AAU1UCK0-F1
#
_entry.id   AF-A0AAU1UCK0-F1
#
_cell.length_a   1.000
_cell.length_b   1.000
_cell.length_c   1.000
_cell.angle_alpha   90.00
_cell.angle_beta   90.00
_cell.angle_gamma   90.00
#
_symmetry.space_group_name_H-M   'P 1'
#
loop_
_entity.id
_entity.type
_entity.pdbx_description
1 polymer ?
#
loop_
_entity_poly.entity_id
_entity_poly.type
_entity_poly.pdbx_seq_one_letter_code
_entity_poly.pdbx_strand_id
1 'polypeptide(L)'
;MVRRPLGNHHHGPDTLLVTSDATKQTVPVAEATESLRELIKRARFVLFDFDGPICRLFAGHSAERVAVEQVRWLEERGLHGLLTEEERAEPDPHAVLRAVDRRRPGSDLVVELEERLTQQELTAVASAWPTQYADPLIRTWYAVGAHLAVTTNNSPAVASRYLATRGLTTCFAPHIYGRTQDLHLLKPHPYCVQRALGALGATPEASLMIGDTPSDFEAATAAGIAFLGYARNERTAKVLREAGAEVVVSSLEPLLGVLRERGESD
;
A
#
# COMPACT_ATOMS: atom_id res chain seq x y z
N MET A 1 -3.03 -79.91 31.81
CA MET A 1 -3.27 -79.97 30.35
C MET A 1 -3.98 -78.67 29.97
N VAL A 2 -3.30 -77.81 29.19
CA VAL A 2 -3.76 -76.52 28.60
C VAL A 2 -4.37 -75.49 29.58
N ARG A 3 -3.59 -74.79 30.43
CA ARG A 3 -2.84 -73.51 30.21
C ARG A 3 -3.63 -72.37 29.52
N ARG A 4 -4.06 -71.37 30.31
CA ARG A 4 -3.75 -69.94 30.11
C ARG A 4 -3.91 -69.14 31.42
N PRO A 5 -2.91 -68.32 31.83
CA PRO A 5 -2.91 -67.56 33.08
C PRO A 5 -3.07 -66.04 32.91
N LEU A 6 -3.50 -65.40 34.01
CA LEU A 6 -3.06 -64.14 34.66
C LEU A 6 -2.78 -62.87 33.84
N GLY A 7 -3.34 -61.75 34.31
CA GLY A 7 -2.85 -60.40 34.06
C GLY A 7 -3.74 -59.31 34.68
N ASN A 8 -3.25 -58.69 35.76
CA ASN A 8 -3.94 -57.81 36.69
C ASN A 8 -4.30 -56.41 36.15
N HIS A 9 -5.27 -55.81 36.87
CA HIS A 9 -5.60 -54.40 36.99
C HIS A 9 -4.41 -53.42 36.92
N HIS A 10 -4.59 -52.27 36.27
CA HIS A 10 -4.33 -50.95 36.86
C HIS A 10 -5.04 -49.82 36.06
N HIS A 11 -5.85 -49.06 36.79
CA HIS A 11 -6.33 -47.72 36.43
C HIS A 11 -5.17 -46.73 36.49
N GLY A 12 -5.02 -45.91 35.46
CA GLY A 12 -4.28 -44.65 35.48
C GLY A 12 -4.87 -43.73 34.40
N PRO A 13 -5.21 -42.47 34.70
CA PRO A 13 -5.65 -41.54 33.67
C PRO A 13 -4.44 -41.08 32.85
N ASP A 14 -4.58 -41.15 31.53
CA ASP A 14 -3.63 -40.60 30.57
C ASP A 14 -3.48 -39.10 30.81
N THR A 15 -2.34 -38.72 31.38
CA THR A 15 -1.91 -37.32 31.44
C THR A 15 -1.39 -36.94 30.07
N LEU A 16 -2.26 -36.40 29.21
CA LEU A 16 -1.83 -35.70 28.01
C LEU A 16 -1.21 -34.36 28.42
N LEU A 17 0.13 -34.35 28.43
CA LEU A 17 0.95 -33.15 28.42
C LEU A 17 0.65 -32.36 27.13
N VAL A 18 -0.25 -31.38 27.23
CA VAL A 18 -0.40 -30.33 26.23
C VAL A 18 0.73 -29.34 26.47
N THR A 19 1.77 -29.44 25.64
CA THR A 19 2.81 -28.42 25.53
C THR A 19 2.17 -27.13 25.02
N SER A 20 2.15 -26.12 25.89
CA SER A 20 1.84 -24.74 25.58
C SER A 20 2.89 -24.19 24.62
N ASP A 21 2.51 -23.85 23.39
CA ASP A 21 3.38 -23.16 22.46
C ASP A 21 2.62 -22.12 21.61
N ALA A 22 3.25 -20.94 21.54
CA ALA A 22 2.90 -19.74 20.77
C ALA A 22 1.59 -19.00 21.11
N THR A 23 1.66 -18.14 22.13
CA THR A 23 0.82 -16.94 22.26
C THR A 23 0.91 -16.09 20.98
N LYS A 24 -0.15 -16.12 20.17
CA LYS A 24 -0.45 -15.04 19.21
C LYS A 24 -0.64 -13.77 20.03
N GLN A 25 0.37 -12.91 20.09
CA GLN A 25 0.22 -11.55 20.62
C GLN A 25 -0.73 -10.79 19.70
N THR A 26 -2.00 -10.82 20.06
CA THR A 26 -3.00 -9.89 19.57
C THR A 26 -2.85 -8.65 20.45
N VAL A 27 -2.40 -7.55 19.87
CA VAL A 27 -2.40 -6.25 20.56
C VAL A 27 -3.84 -5.98 21.02
N PRO A 28 -4.10 -5.70 22.30
CA PRO A 28 -5.42 -5.35 22.78
C PRO A 28 -6.03 -4.23 21.95
N VAL A 29 -7.32 -4.33 21.60
CA VAL A 29 -8.03 -3.35 20.75
C VAL A 29 -7.90 -1.91 21.29
N ALA A 30 -7.82 -1.75 22.61
CA ALA A 30 -7.61 -0.46 23.27
C ALA A 30 -6.23 0.15 22.95
N GLU A 31 -5.17 -0.65 22.94
CA GLU A 31 -3.79 -0.21 22.67
C GLU A 31 -3.60 0.16 21.18
N ALA A 32 -4.26 -0.58 20.27
CA ALA A 32 -4.31 -0.24 18.85
C ALA A 32 -5.06 1.09 18.60
N THR A 33 -6.12 1.36 19.38
CA THR A 33 -6.91 2.59 19.26
C THR A 33 -6.13 3.81 19.77
N GLU A 34 -5.37 3.68 20.86
CA GLU A 34 -4.54 4.75 21.39
C GLU A 34 -3.37 5.06 20.45
N SER A 35 -2.70 4.03 19.92
CA SER A 35 -1.62 4.18 18.93
C SER A 35 -2.10 4.92 17.68
N LEU A 36 -3.30 4.61 17.20
CA LEU A 36 -3.93 5.32 16.09
C LEU A 36 -4.20 6.80 16.42
N ARG A 37 -4.75 7.09 17.61
CA ARG A 37 -5.01 8.47 18.04
C ARG A 37 -3.72 9.29 18.10
N GLU A 38 -2.66 8.74 18.66
CA GLU A 38 -1.37 9.43 18.76
C GLU A 38 -0.77 9.72 17.39
N LEU A 39 -0.82 8.77 16.45
CA LEU A 39 -0.38 8.99 15.06
C LEU A 39 -1.12 10.16 14.40
N ILE A 40 -2.45 10.18 14.52
CA ILE A 40 -3.30 11.21 13.87
C ILE A 40 -3.10 12.58 14.51
N LYS A 41 -2.98 12.66 15.84
CA LYS A 41 -2.78 13.93 16.56
C LYS A 41 -1.46 14.61 16.17
N ARG A 42 -0.39 13.82 16.01
CA ARG A 42 0.95 14.33 15.66
C ARG A 42 1.09 14.70 14.19
N ALA A 43 0.31 14.07 13.32
CA ALA A 43 0.38 14.29 11.88
C ALA A 43 -0.02 15.74 11.50
N ARG A 44 0.97 16.51 11.03
CA ARG A 44 0.81 17.82 10.38
C ARG A 44 1.07 17.75 8.87
N PHE A 45 1.84 16.75 8.46
CA PHE A 45 2.15 16.44 7.07
C PHE A 45 1.68 15.02 6.77
N VAL A 46 0.81 14.84 5.79
CA VAL A 46 0.23 13.53 5.48
C VAL A 46 0.45 13.18 4.02
N LEU A 47 1.16 12.08 3.81
CA LEU A 47 1.47 11.53 2.50
C LEU A 47 0.53 10.37 2.24
N PHE A 48 -0.17 10.40 1.12
CA PHE A 48 -1.05 9.33 0.69
C PHE A 48 -0.43 8.58 -0.49
N ASP A 49 -0.44 7.25 -0.43
CA ASP A 49 -0.46 6.50 -1.68
C ASP A 49 -1.79 6.70 -2.41
N PHE A 50 -1.73 6.64 -3.74
CA PHE A 50 -2.85 6.90 -4.62
C PHE A 50 -3.76 5.68 -4.84
N ASP A 51 -3.19 4.53 -5.21
CA ASP A 51 -3.95 3.33 -5.58
C ASP A 51 -4.07 2.39 -4.38
N GLY A 52 -5.03 2.72 -3.53
CA GLY A 52 -5.45 1.93 -2.39
C GLY A 52 -6.06 2.83 -1.34
N PRO A 53 -5.28 3.74 -0.72
CA PRO A 53 -5.80 4.70 0.25
C PRO A 53 -6.74 5.76 -0.33
N ILE A 54 -6.47 6.29 -1.53
CA ILE A 54 -7.33 7.31 -2.17
C ILE A 54 -8.40 6.64 -3.03
N CYS A 55 -7.99 5.74 -3.92
CA CYS A 55 -8.90 5.05 -4.82
C CYS A 55 -8.39 3.65 -5.18
N ARG A 56 -9.24 2.86 -5.83
CA ARG A 56 -8.86 1.65 -6.54
C ARG A 56 -8.85 1.98 -8.02
N LEU A 57 -7.67 2.31 -8.54
CA LEU A 57 -7.50 2.76 -9.92
C LEU A 57 -8.01 1.69 -10.91
N PHE A 58 -7.58 0.45 -10.70
CA PHE A 58 -7.88 -0.69 -11.56
C PHE A 58 -9.14 -1.48 -11.14
N ALA A 59 -10.11 -0.85 -10.47
CA ALA A 59 -11.34 -1.53 -10.03
C ALA A 59 -12.26 -1.94 -11.20
N GLY A 60 -12.42 -1.06 -12.20
CA GLY A 60 -13.19 -1.33 -13.42
C GLY A 60 -12.35 -1.57 -14.68
N HIS A 61 -11.02 -1.51 -14.55
CA HIS A 61 -10.05 -1.75 -15.61
C HIS A 61 -8.96 -2.66 -15.04
N SER A 62 -8.88 -3.93 -15.45
CA SER A 62 -8.06 -4.91 -14.72
C SER A 62 -6.56 -4.67 -14.87
N ALA A 63 -5.82 -4.58 -13.75
CA ALA A 63 -4.36 -4.52 -13.74
C ALA A 63 -3.72 -5.76 -14.38
N GLU A 64 -4.26 -6.95 -14.09
CA GLU A 64 -3.83 -8.22 -14.68
C GLU A 64 -3.96 -8.21 -16.21
N ARG A 65 -5.07 -7.66 -16.72
CA ARG A 65 -5.26 -7.51 -18.17
C ARG A 65 -4.20 -6.57 -18.77
N VAL A 66 -3.89 -5.47 -18.09
CA VAL A 66 -2.84 -4.55 -18.54
C VAL A 66 -1.48 -5.25 -18.56
N ALA A 67 -1.14 -6.05 -17.54
CA ALA A 67 0.10 -6.82 -17.50
C ALA A 67 0.18 -7.83 -18.67
N VAL A 68 -0.90 -8.57 -18.94
CA VAL A 68 -0.98 -9.48 -20.10
C VAL A 68 -0.79 -8.74 -21.43
N GLU A 69 -1.41 -7.57 -21.58
CA GLU A 69 -1.26 -6.74 -22.78
C GLU A 69 0.16 -6.19 -22.94
N GLN A 70 0.87 -5.88 -21.84
CA GLN A 70 2.28 -5.51 -21.86
C GLN A 70 3.17 -6.66 -22.33
N VAL A 71 2.98 -7.87 -21.79
CA VAL A 71 3.74 -9.06 -22.20
C VAL A 71 3.51 -9.34 -23.69
N ARG A 72 2.25 -9.35 -24.13
CA ARG A 72 1.91 -9.55 -25.55
C ARG A 72 2.55 -8.49 -26.46
N TRP A 73 2.58 -7.24 -26.03
CA TRP A 73 3.21 -6.16 -26.80
C TRP A 73 4.72 -6.36 -26.99
N LEU A 74 5.41 -6.93 -25.99
CA LEU A 74 6.82 -7.32 -26.10
C LEU A 74 6.98 -8.50 -27.08
N GLU A 75 6.11 -9.50 -27.01
CA GLU A 75 6.12 -10.68 -27.87
C GLU A 75 5.89 -10.33 -29.35
N GLU A 76 4.96 -9.42 -29.66
CA GLU A 76 4.70 -8.94 -31.03
C GLU A 76 5.93 -8.23 -31.64
N ARG A 77 6.89 -7.79 -30.81
CA ARG A 77 8.18 -7.21 -31.21
C ARG A 77 9.32 -8.24 -31.25
N GLY A 78 9.02 -9.53 -31.09
CA GLY A 78 9.99 -10.62 -31.09
C GLY A 78 10.79 -10.76 -29.78
N LEU A 79 10.34 -10.13 -28.69
CA LEU A 79 11.05 -10.11 -27.39
C LEU A 79 10.61 -11.22 -26.42
N HIS A 80 10.21 -12.38 -26.94
CA HIS A 80 9.70 -13.52 -26.14
C HIS A 80 10.67 -13.98 -25.03
N GLY A 81 11.98 -13.86 -25.26
CA GLY A 81 13.01 -14.25 -24.30
C GLY A 81 13.41 -13.16 -23.31
N LEU A 82 12.75 -11.99 -23.34
CA LEU A 82 13.11 -10.89 -22.45
C LEU A 82 12.69 -11.17 -21.00
N LEU A 83 11.49 -11.69 -20.76
CA LEU A 83 10.95 -11.95 -19.42
C LEU A 83 11.09 -13.43 -19.04
N THR A 84 11.25 -13.75 -17.75
CA THR A 84 11.13 -15.14 -17.27
C THR A 84 9.67 -15.62 -17.34
N GLU A 85 9.45 -16.91 -17.14
CA GLU A 85 8.08 -17.44 -17.05
C GLU A 85 7.31 -16.85 -15.87
N GLU A 86 7.95 -16.66 -14.72
CA GLU A 86 7.31 -16.03 -13.56
C GLU A 86 6.96 -14.56 -13.84
N GLU A 87 7.87 -13.79 -14.46
CA GLU A 87 7.62 -12.38 -14.78
C GLU A 87 6.54 -12.19 -15.84
N ARG A 88 6.36 -13.16 -16.75
CA ARG A 88 5.24 -13.14 -17.71
C ARG A 88 3.89 -13.45 -17.06
N ALA A 89 3.90 -14.19 -15.95
CA ALA A 89 2.70 -14.56 -15.19
C ALA A 89 2.33 -13.53 -14.10
N GLU A 90 3.13 -12.48 -13.93
CA GLU A 90 2.92 -11.46 -12.93
C GLU A 90 1.67 -10.60 -13.23
N PRO A 91 0.69 -10.54 -12.33
CA PRO A 91 -0.54 -9.76 -12.54
C PRO A 91 -0.36 -8.25 -12.37
N ASP A 92 0.75 -7.76 -11.80
CA ASP A 92 1.03 -6.33 -11.65
C ASP A 92 1.79 -5.75 -12.86
N PRO A 93 1.22 -4.80 -13.62
CA PRO A 93 1.89 -4.18 -14.74
C PRO A 93 3.13 -3.35 -14.33
N HIS A 94 3.25 -2.91 -13.08
CA HIS A 94 4.47 -2.25 -12.60
C HIS A 94 5.61 -3.25 -12.43
N ALA A 95 5.32 -4.49 -12.06
CA ALA A 95 6.32 -5.53 -11.91
C ALA A 95 6.84 -6.00 -13.28
N VAL A 96 5.96 -6.09 -14.30
CA VAL A 96 6.36 -6.30 -15.69
C VAL A 96 7.24 -5.15 -16.21
N LEU A 97 6.81 -3.89 -16.02
CA LEU A 97 7.61 -2.72 -16.41
C LEU A 97 9.00 -2.73 -15.75
N ARG A 98 9.07 -3.02 -14.45
CA ARG A 98 10.35 -3.14 -13.72
C ARG A 98 11.21 -4.30 -14.23
N ALA A 99 10.61 -5.41 -14.65
CA ALA A 99 11.34 -6.55 -15.21
C ALA A 99 12.00 -6.22 -16.57
N VAL A 100 11.33 -5.41 -17.39
CA VAL A 100 11.88 -4.90 -18.65
C VAL A 100 13.03 -3.93 -18.36
N ASP A 101 12.82 -2.98 -17.44
CA ASP A 101 13.82 -1.99 -17.07
C ASP A 101 15.10 -2.60 -16.50
N ARG A 102 15.00 -3.63 -15.64
CA ARG A 102 16.17 -4.37 -15.14
C ARG A 102 17.07 -4.93 -16.25
N ARG A 103 16.51 -5.26 -17.42
CA ARG A 103 17.22 -5.89 -18.54
C ARG A 103 17.65 -4.90 -19.61
N ARG A 104 16.92 -3.80 -19.75
CA ARG A 104 17.13 -2.77 -20.77
C ARG A 104 17.03 -1.38 -20.15
N PRO A 105 17.84 -1.06 -19.12
CA PRO A 105 17.70 0.17 -18.36
C PRO A 105 17.91 1.39 -19.27
N GLY A 106 17.03 2.38 -19.16
CA GLY A 106 17.10 3.62 -19.94
C GLY A 106 16.92 3.44 -21.46
N SER A 107 16.37 2.33 -21.92
CA SER A 107 16.10 2.10 -23.35
C SER A 107 14.77 2.69 -23.80
N ASP A 108 14.64 2.98 -25.10
CA ASP A 108 13.38 3.40 -25.72
C ASP A 108 12.23 2.41 -25.46
N LEU A 109 12.55 1.12 -25.33
CA LEU A 109 11.58 0.08 -24.98
C LEU A 109 10.92 0.33 -23.61
N VAL A 110 11.70 0.76 -22.61
CA VAL A 110 11.19 1.08 -21.27
C VAL A 110 10.32 2.33 -21.33
N VAL A 111 10.77 3.34 -22.05
CA VAL A 111 10.03 4.59 -22.25
C VAL A 111 8.68 4.31 -22.91
N GLU A 112 8.65 3.58 -24.03
CA GLU A 112 7.41 3.19 -24.72
C GLU A 112 6.48 2.38 -23.81
N LEU A 113 7.02 1.45 -23.01
CA LEU A 113 6.21 0.62 -22.11
C LEU A 113 5.64 1.42 -20.93
N GLU A 114 6.41 2.37 -20.39
CA GLU A 114 5.97 3.29 -19.35
C GLU A 114 4.85 4.20 -19.86
N GLU A 115 5.02 4.80 -21.04
CA GLU A 115 3.99 5.64 -21.67
C GLU A 115 2.70 4.85 -21.88
N ARG A 116 2.83 3.61 -22.36
CA ARG A 116 1.72 2.68 -22.51
C ARG A 116 1.02 2.37 -21.19
N LEU A 117 1.76 2.12 -20.12
CA LEU A 117 1.19 1.94 -18.79
C LEU A 117 0.44 3.19 -18.33
N THR A 118 1.03 4.37 -18.51
CA THR A 118 0.40 5.65 -18.21
C THR A 118 -0.93 5.83 -18.97
N GLN A 119 -1.02 5.44 -20.25
CA GLN A 119 -2.29 5.50 -20.99
C GLN A 119 -3.36 4.54 -20.45
N GLN A 120 -2.96 3.34 -20.01
CA GLN A 120 -3.87 2.38 -19.38
C GLN A 120 -4.36 2.89 -18.02
N GLU A 121 -3.47 3.46 -17.22
CA GLU A 121 -3.81 4.13 -15.96
C GLU A 121 -4.78 5.29 -16.18
N LEU A 122 -4.56 6.15 -17.20
CA LEU A 122 -5.46 7.25 -17.54
C LEU A 122 -6.86 6.76 -17.97
N THR A 123 -6.92 5.65 -18.71
CA THR A 123 -8.18 5.00 -19.09
C THR A 123 -8.92 4.48 -17.87
N ALA A 124 -8.20 3.89 -16.91
CA ALA A 124 -8.76 3.31 -15.69
C ALA A 124 -9.46 4.36 -14.81
N VAL A 125 -9.02 5.63 -14.81
CA VAL A 125 -9.59 6.73 -14.00
C VAL A 125 -11.11 6.80 -14.08
N ALA A 126 -11.71 6.63 -15.26
CA ALA A 126 -13.16 6.75 -15.44
C ALA A 126 -13.97 5.65 -14.73
N SER A 127 -13.32 4.53 -14.41
CA SER A 127 -13.91 3.36 -13.78
C SER A 127 -13.33 3.06 -12.39
N ALA A 128 -12.45 3.94 -11.90
CA ALA A 128 -11.80 3.82 -10.61
C ALA A 128 -12.81 4.00 -9.48
N TRP A 129 -12.72 3.17 -8.44
CA TRP A 129 -13.64 3.24 -7.30
C TRP A 129 -13.00 4.07 -6.18
N PRO A 130 -13.68 5.10 -5.65
CA PRO A 130 -13.16 5.84 -4.51
C PRO A 130 -13.05 4.92 -3.29
N THR A 131 -11.98 5.10 -2.52
CA THR A 131 -11.84 4.40 -1.24
C THR A 131 -12.82 5.00 -0.23
N GLN A 132 -13.55 4.15 0.48
CA GLN A 132 -14.58 4.60 1.41
C GLN A 132 -13.97 5.50 2.48
N TYR A 133 -14.61 6.64 2.72
CA TYR A 133 -14.17 7.72 3.62
C TYR A 133 -12.89 8.47 3.21
N ALA A 134 -12.24 8.17 2.08
CA ALA A 134 -11.03 8.88 1.65
C ALA A 134 -11.30 10.38 1.39
N ASP A 135 -12.29 10.71 0.56
CA ASP A 135 -12.66 12.10 0.27
C ASP A 135 -12.95 12.94 1.51
N PRO A 136 -13.86 12.54 2.44
CA PRO A 136 -14.09 13.32 3.65
C PRO A 136 -12.85 13.35 4.56
N LEU A 137 -12.07 12.27 4.66
CA LEU A 137 -10.83 12.26 5.44
C LEU A 137 -9.83 13.31 4.96
N ILE A 138 -9.56 13.32 3.65
CA ILE A 138 -8.64 14.28 3.00
C ILE A 138 -9.12 15.71 3.23
N ARG A 139 -10.42 15.98 3.02
CA ARG A 139 -11.00 17.31 3.22
C ARG A 139 -10.92 17.74 4.68
N THR A 140 -11.18 16.85 5.63
CA THR A 140 -11.09 17.15 7.06
C THR A 140 -9.65 17.46 7.45
N TRP A 141 -8.67 16.66 7.01
CA TRP A 141 -7.25 16.95 7.30
C TRP A 141 -6.80 18.29 6.74
N TYR A 142 -7.19 18.59 5.50
CA TYR A 142 -6.92 19.88 4.88
C TYR A 142 -7.58 21.04 5.66
N ALA A 143 -8.83 20.88 6.09
CA ALA A 143 -9.56 21.90 6.84
C ALA A 143 -8.97 22.17 8.23
N VAL A 144 -8.39 21.16 8.90
CA VAL A 144 -7.67 21.34 10.18
C VAL A 144 -6.21 21.78 10.00
N GLY A 145 -5.82 22.21 8.80
CA GLY A 145 -4.53 22.82 8.52
C GLY A 145 -3.36 21.85 8.32
N ALA A 146 -3.62 20.58 8.04
CA ALA A 146 -2.56 19.65 7.63
C ALA A 146 -2.15 19.90 6.16
N HIS A 147 -0.86 19.74 5.87
CA HIS A 147 -0.36 19.79 4.50
C HIS A 147 -0.30 18.37 3.92
N LEU A 148 -0.84 18.20 2.72
CA LEU A 148 -1.02 16.87 2.13
C LEU A 148 -0.19 16.73 0.85
N ALA A 149 0.31 15.52 0.63
CA ALA A 149 0.97 15.15 -0.62
C ALA A 149 0.51 13.77 -1.09
N VAL A 150 0.57 13.54 -2.40
CA VAL A 150 0.47 12.19 -2.97
C VAL A 150 1.87 11.68 -3.27
N THR A 151 2.14 10.43 -2.89
CA THR A 151 3.37 9.70 -3.23
C THR A 151 3.01 8.33 -3.79
N THR A 152 3.15 8.14 -5.10
CA THR A 152 2.65 6.95 -5.81
C THR A 152 3.68 6.36 -6.78
N ASN A 153 3.53 5.07 -7.11
CA ASN A 153 4.25 4.43 -8.22
C ASN A 153 3.50 4.53 -9.56
N ASN A 154 2.27 5.08 -9.56
CA ASN A 154 1.54 5.43 -10.77
C ASN A 154 2.02 6.75 -11.36
N SER A 155 1.56 7.07 -12.57
CA SER A 155 1.83 8.38 -13.18
C SER A 155 1.25 9.54 -12.35
N PRO A 156 2.01 10.62 -12.09
CA PRO A 156 1.49 11.80 -11.39
C PRO A 156 0.35 12.49 -12.17
N ALA A 157 0.33 12.36 -13.50
CA ALA A 157 -0.75 12.87 -14.35
C ALA A 157 -2.07 12.13 -14.09
N VAL A 158 -2.01 10.82 -13.83
CA VAL A 158 -3.18 9.99 -13.50
C VAL A 158 -3.74 10.37 -12.15
N ALA A 159 -2.88 10.46 -11.12
CA ALA A 159 -3.30 10.90 -9.79
C ALA A 159 -3.93 12.31 -9.83
N SER A 160 -3.30 13.24 -10.54
CA SER A 160 -3.83 14.60 -10.73
C SER A 160 -5.20 14.60 -11.41
N ARG A 161 -5.37 13.79 -12.47
CA ARG A 161 -6.64 13.67 -13.20
C ARG A 161 -7.74 13.10 -12.33
N TYR A 162 -7.46 12.03 -11.57
CA TYR A 162 -8.43 11.46 -10.64
C TYR A 162 -8.82 12.47 -9.53
N LEU A 163 -7.85 13.12 -8.90
CA LEU A 163 -8.13 14.13 -7.86
C LEU A 163 -8.99 15.28 -8.38
N ALA A 164 -8.82 15.67 -9.65
CA ALA A 164 -9.67 16.68 -10.29
C ALA A 164 -11.13 16.21 -10.42
N THR A 165 -11.39 14.95 -10.80
CA THR A 165 -12.77 14.44 -10.89
C THR A 165 -13.46 14.33 -9.52
N ARG A 166 -12.69 14.28 -8.44
CA ARG A 166 -13.17 14.26 -7.05
C ARG A 166 -13.24 15.64 -6.39
N GLY A 167 -12.78 16.68 -7.08
CA GLY A 167 -12.67 18.04 -6.51
C GLY A 167 -11.70 18.10 -5.31
N LEU A 168 -10.63 17.32 -5.35
CA LEU A 168 -9.59 17.21 -4.30
C LEU A 168 -8.26 17.88 -4.70
N THR A 169 -8.17 18.45 -5.89
CA THR A 169 -6.94 19.09 -6.39
C THR A 169 -6.38 20.13 -5.42
N THR A 170 -7.23 20.97 -4.83
CA THR A 170 -6.80 22.01 -3.88
C THR A 170 -6.20 21.47 -2.59
N CYS A 171 -6.53 20.23 -2.21
CA CYS A 171 -6.02 19.60 -1.01
C CYS A 171 -4.55 19.16 -1.17
N PHE A 172 -4.12 18.88 -2.40
CA PHE A 172 -2.79 18.33 -2.70
C PHE A 172 -1.92 19.24 -3.54
N ALA A 173 -2.46 20.19 -4.31
CA ALA A 173 -1.66 21.00 -5.22
C ALA A 173 -0.65 21.89 -4.46
N PRO A 174 0.62 21.97 -4.91
CA PRO A 174 1.24 21.31 -6.08
C PRO A 174 1.93 19.94 -5.78
N HIS A 175 1.69 19.35 -4.63
CA HIS A 175 2.41 18.21 -4.03
C HIS A 175 1.90 16.83 -4.49
N ILE A 176 2.06 16.53 -5.78
CA ILE A 176 1.77 15.20 -6.35
C ILE A 176 3.06 14.62 -6.94
N TYR A 177 3.58 13.56 -6.30
CA TYR A 177 4.83 12.90 -6.68
C TYR A 177 4.55 11.47 -7.08
N GLY A 178 4.81 11.16 -8.34
CA GLY A 178 4.55 9.85 -8.94
C GLY A 178 5.78 9.28 -9.64
N ARG A 179 5.53 8.26 -10.47
CA ARG A 179 6.54 7.64 -11.32
C ARG A 179 7.31 8.65 -12.16
N THR A 180 8.62 8.44 -12.23
CA THR A 180 9.55 9.19 -13.08
C THR A 180 10.13 8.25 -14.14
N GLN A 181 10.92 8.79 -15.07
CA GLN A 181 11.65 7.99 -16.06
C GLN A 181 12.72 7.09 -15.42
N ASP A 182 13.20 7.45 -14.22
CA ASP A 182 14.04 6.56 -13.42
C ASP A 182 13.14 5.68 -12.53
N LEU A 183 12.97 4.43 -12.96
CA LEU A 183 12.10 3.46 -12.29
C LEU A 183 12.72 2.88 -11.02
N HIS A 184 14.04 3.05 -10.82
CA HIS A 184 14.71 2.65 -9.57
C HIS A 184 14.34 3.54 -8.39
N LEU A 185 13.80 4.73 -8.65
CA LEU A 185 13.33 5.69 -7.65
C LEU A 185 11.89 5.43 -7.17
N LEU A 186 11.21 4.44 -7.75
CA LEU A 186 9.90 3.99 -7.29
C LEU A 186 9.98 3.32 -5.93
N LYS A 187 8.89 3.40 -5.15
CA LYS A 187 8.76 2.66 -3.89
C LYS A 187 9.04 1.17 -4.14
N PRO A 188 9.89 0.52 -3.33
CA PRO A 188 10.28 0.88 -1.96
C PRO A 188 11.38 1.93 -1.79
N HIS A 189 11.99 2.45 -2.85
CA HIS A 189 12.95 3.54 -2.71
C HIS A 189 12.29 4.79 -2.07
N PRO A 190 12.90 5.45 -1.08
CA PRO A 190 12.28 6.56 -0.35
C PRO A 190 12.20 7.87 -1.15
N TYR A 191 12.55 7.88 -2.44
CA TYR A 191 12.77 9.12 -3.21
C TYR A 191 11.50 9.95 -3.31
N CYS A 192 10.37 9.33 -3.71
CA CYS A 192 9.09 10.05 -3.80
C CYS A 192 8.64 10.60 -2.45
N VAL A 193 8.87 9.85 -1.36
CA VAL A 193 8.54 10.27 0.00
C VAL A 193 9.41 11.46 0.42
N GLN A 194 10.73 11.37 0.27
CA GLN A 194 11.67 12.44 0.58
C GLN A 194 11.43 13.72 -0.24
N ARG A 195 11.07 13.56 -1.52
CA ARG A 195 10.66 14.67 -2.39
C ARG A 195 9.44 15.40 -1.85
N ALA A 196 8.42 14.66 -1.42
CA ALA A 196 7.22 15.23 -0.81
C ALA A 196 7.54 15.93 0.51
N LEU A 197 8.30 15.28 1.41
CA LEU A 197 8.70 15.87 2.69
C LEU A 197 9.48 17.17 2.50
N GLY A 198 10.49 17.17 1.62
CA GLY A 198 11.31 18.34 1.34
C GLY A 198 10.51 19.50 0.75
N ALA A 199 9.58 19.23 -0.16
CA ALA A 199 8.73 20.26 -0.75
C ALA A 199 7.69 20.84 0.23
N LEU A 200 7.26 20.04 1.20
CA LEU A 200 6.36 20.47 2.26
C LEU A 200 7.08 21.19 3.42
N GLY A 201 8.43 21.11 3.48
CA GLY A 201 9.18 21.53 4.67
C GLY A 201 8.83 20.68 5.90
N ALA A 202 8.50 19.40 5.67
CA ALA A 202 7.98 18.50 6.69
C ALA A 202 9.09 17.98 7.61
N THR A 203 8.77 17.83 8.90
CA THR A 203 9.64 17.12 9.86
C THR A 203 9.19 15.67 10.01
N PRO A 204 10.12 14.71 10.15
CA PRO A 204 9.74 13.30 10.23
C PRO A 204 8.77 12.97 11.37
N GLU A 205 8.93 13.63 12.52
CA GLU A 205 8.12 13.39 13.73
C GLU A 205 6.66 13.84 13.60
N ALA A 206 6.40 14.77 12.67
CA ALA A 206 5.06 15.29 12.38
C ALA A 206 4.51 14.76 11.04
N SER A 207 5.18 13.76 10.45
CA SER A 207 4.84 13.22 9.14
C SER A 207 4.28 11.81 9.24
N LEU A 208 3.22 11.54 8.48
CA LEU A 208 2.56 10.25 8.39
C LEU A 208 2.39 9.85 6.93
N MET A 209 2.80 8.63 6.57
CA MET A 209 2.44 8.01 5.30
C MET A 209 1.29 7.02 5.49
N ILE A 210 0.30 7.08 4.60
CA ILE A 210 -0.80 6.12 4.50
C ILE A 210 -0.63 5.36 3.19
N GLY A 211 -0.43 4.05 3.28
CA GLY A 211 -0.22 3.16 2.13
C GLY A 211 -0.84 1.78 2.34
N ASP A 212 -0.93 0.97 1.29
CA ASP A 212 -1.52 -0.37 1.34
C ASP A 212 -0.56 -1.49 0.91
N THR A 213 0.69 -1.16 0.58
CA THR A 213 1.71 -2.13 0.15
C THR A 213 2.94 -2.16 1.06
N PRO A 214 3.68 -3.29 1.11
CA PRO A 214 5.00 -3.33 1.76
C PRO A 214 5.98 -2.29 1.20
N SER A 215 5.91 -2.01 -0.09
CA SER A 215 6.76 -0.98 -0.70
C SER A 215 6.49 0.42 -0.14
N ASP A 216 5.25 0.72 0.25
CA ASP A 216 4.92 1.97 0.96
C ASP A 216 5.57 2.01 2.34
N PHE A 217 5.42 0.93 3.08
CA PHE A 217 5.99 0.80 4.42
C PHE A 217 7.52 0.93 4.40
N GLU A 218 8.20 0.24 3.48
CA GLU A 218 9.65 0.31 3.30
C GLU A 218 10.10 1.74 2.93
N ALA A 219 9.39 2.41 2.03
CA ALA A 219 9.70 3.78 1.63
C ALA A 219 9.50 4.79 2.78
N ALA A 220 8.42 4.65 3.56
CA ALA A 220 8.16 5.45 4.76
C ALA A 220 9.25 5.26 5.81
N THR A 221 9.62 4.00 6.06
CA THR A 221 10.65 3.60 7.04
C THR A 221 12.01 4.15 6.64
N ALA A 222 12.40 4.01 5.37
CA ALA A 222 13.67 4.55 4.84
C ALA A 222 13.69 6.09 4.82
N ALA A 223 12.53 6.75 4.79
CA ALA A 223 12.39 8.20 4.96
C ALA A 223 12.28 8.65 6.43
N GLY A 224 12.20 7.71 7.39
CA GLY A 224 12.13 7.99 8.82
C GLY A 224 10.79 8.53 9.31
N ILE A 225 9.69 8.32 8.57
CA ILE A 225 8.36 8.82 8.92
C ILE A 225 7.42 7.70 9.40
N ALA A 226 6.40 8.06 10.17
CA ALA A 226 5.41 7.10 10.62
C ALA A 226 4.62 6.51 9.45
N PHE A 227 4.18 5.26 9.59
CA PHE A 227 3.38 4.56 8.59
C PHE A 227 2.06 4.05 9.19
N LEU A 228 0.98 4.23 8.44
CA LEU A 228 -0.32 3.63 8.71
C LEU A 228 -0.75 2.79 7.51
N GLY A 229 -0.90 1.50 7.74
CA GLY A 229 -1.34 0.55 6.72
C GLY A 229 -2.85 0.61 6.51
N TYR A 230 -3.29 0.78 5.27
CA TYR A 230 -4.69 0.58 4.87
C TYR A 230 -4.85 -0.79 4.23
N ALA A 231 -5.65 -1.68 4.82
CA ALA A 231 -5.81 -3.06 4.35
C ALA A 231 -7.27 -3.42 4.09
N ARG A 232 -7.65 -3.53 2.81
CA ARG A 232 -9.03 -3.86 2.41
C ARG A 232 -9.49 -5.27 2.79
N ASN A 233 -8.56 -6.16 3.11
CA ASN A 233 -8.84 -7.55 3.48
C ASN A 233 -7.71 -8.10 4.37
N GLU A 234 -7.99 -9.22 5.04
CA GLU A 234 -7.04 -9.87 5.95
C GLU A 234 -5.74 -10.30 5.28
N ARG A 235 -5.75 -10.62 3.98
CA ARG A 235 -4.52 -10.97 3.25
C ARG A 235 -3.58 -9.77 3.19
N THR A 236 -4.10 -8.60 2.80
CA THR A 236 -3.34 -7.35 2.73
C THR A 236 -2.87 -6.93 4.13
N ALA A 237 -3.75 -7.08 5.14
CA ALA A 237 -3.41 -6.76 6.51
C ALA A 237 -2.27 -7.63 7.05
N LYS A 238 -2.31 -8.94 6.75
CA LYS A 238 -1.25 -9.89 7.11
C LYS A 238 0.08 -9.51 6.44
N VAL A 239 0.08 -9.26 5.13
CA VAL A 239 1.28 -8.86 4.38
C VAL A 239 1.91 -7.58 4.93
N LEU A 240 1.10 -6.56 5.27
CA LEU A 240 1.60 -5.33 5.88
C LEU A 240 2.21 -5.55 7.26
N ARG A 241 1.56 -6.37 8.11
CA ARG A 241 2.11 -6.72 9.43
C ARG A 241 3.40 -7.52 9.33
N GLU A 242 3.48 -8.45 8.38
CA GLU A 242 4.70 -9.23 8.10
C GLU A 242 5.85 -8.33 7.61
N ALA A 243 5.54 -7.25 6.88
CA ALA A 243 6.52 -6.23 6.50
C ALA A 243 7.01 -5.38 7.69
N GLY A 244 6.22 -5.31 8.78
CA GLY A 244 6.56 -4.55 9.99
C GLY A 244 5.61 -3.40 10.32
N ALA A 245 4.51 -3.22 9.59
CA ALA A 245 3.53 -2.18 9.89
C ALA A 245 2.80 -2.46 11.22
N GLU A 246 3.00 -1.59 12.20
CA GLU A 246 2.41 -1.72 13.54
C GLU A 246 0.91 -1.37 13.56
N VAL A 247 0.54 -0.29 12.86
CA VAL A 247 -0.86 0.19 12.79
C VAL A 247 -1.43 -0.10 11.42
N VAL A 248 -2.40 -1.02 11.36
CA VAL A 248 -3.10 -1.40 10.14
C VAL A 248 -4.60 -1.34 10.37
N VAL A 249 -5.30 -0.57 9.53
CA VAL A 249 -6.76 -0.38 9.57
C VAL A 249 -7.42 -0.95 8.33
N SER A 250 -8.64 -1.48 8.47
CA SER A 250 -9.43 -1.96 7.33
C SER A 250 -10.40 -0.92 6.75
N SER A 251 -10.57 0.19 7.45
CA SER A 251 -11.41 1.32 7.07
C SER A 251 -10.73 2.63 7.45
N LEU A 252 -10.97 3.67 6.67
CA LEU A 252 -10.52 5.03 6.97
C LEU A 252 -11.47 5.77 7.94
N GLU A 253 -12.61 5.16 8.30
CA GLU A 253 -13.59 5.72 9.24
C GLU A 253 -13.03 6.08 10.61
N PRO A 254 -12.23 5.22 11.27
CA PRO A 254 -11.68 5.55 12.59
C PRO A 254 -10.77 6.78 12.53
N LEU A 255 -10.04 6.96 11.43
CA LEU A 255 -9.17 8.12 11.22
C LEU A 255 -10.00 9.41 11.14
N LEU A 256 -11.09 9.35 10.37
CA LEU A 256 -12.02 10.48 10.22
C LEU A 256 -12.69 10.84 11.55
N GLY A 257 -13.05 9.83 12.37
CA GLY A 257 -13.59 10.04 13.71
C GLY A 257 -12.63 10.81 14.61
N VAL A 258 -11.38 10.36 14.72
CA VAL A 258 -10.36 11.01 15.54
C VAL A 258 -10.07 12.45 15.09
N LEU A 259 -10.05 12.71 13.78
CA LEU A 259 -9.82 14.07 13.26
C LEU A 259 -10.97 15.04 13.56
N ARG A 260 -12.21 14.57 13.54
CA ARG A 260 -13.38 15.41 13.86
C ARG A 260 -13.36 15.83 15.32
N GLU A 261 -13.03 14.93 16.24
CA GLU A 261 -12.89 15.25 17.66
C GLU A 261 -11.77 16.28 17.92
N ARG A 262 -10.69 16.24 17.12
CA ARG A 262 -9.60 17.23 17.20
C ARG A 262 -10.07 18.64 16.83
N GLY A 263 -10.89 18.77 15.79
CA GLY A 263 -11.40 20.07 15.33
C GLY A 263 -12.45 20.71 16.24
N GLU A 264 -13.04 19.95 17.17
CA GLU A 264 -13.99 20.46 18.18
C GLU A 264 -13.30 20.96 19.46
N SER A 265 -12.00 20.67 19.62
CA SER A 265 -11.23 20.95 20.85
C SER A 265 -10.32 22.17 20.77
N ASP A 266 -10.19 22.80 19.59
CA ASP A 266 -9.42 24.03 19.31
C ASP A 266 -10.36 25.23 19.08
#